data_AF-C4K691-F1
#
_entry.id   AF-C4K691-F1
#
_cell.length_a   1.000
_cell.length_b   1.000
_cell.length_c   1.000
_cell.angle_alpha   90.00
_cell.angle_beta   90.00
_cell.angle_gamma   90.00
#
_symmetry.space_group_name_H-M   'P 1'
#
loop_
_entity.id
_entity.type
_entity.pdbx_description
1 polymer ?
#
loop_
_entity_poly.entity_id
_entity_poly.type
_entity_poly.pdbx_seq_one_letter_code
_entity_poly.pdbx_strand_id
1 'polypeptide(L)'
;MQTITVPFHGNALYIVNHNGEPYAPMKPIVEGMEMDWASQFTKLKQRFNTTIAEITMVAEDGRTRKMLCLPLRKLAGWLQTINPNKVKHEIRDKVVQYQEECDDVLYEYWTKGQVVNPRKRSIMQELNTACAELKTDKAIASLFGTGLSEWKNIKAAHTKKVKGLIEEAQLLLTF
;
A
#
# COMPACT_ATOMS: atom_id res chain seq x y z
N MET A 1 4.62 8.83 -12.87
CA MET A 1 5.03 8.21 -11.59
C MET A 1 3.87 7.37 -11.10
N GLN A 2 4.05 6.06 -10.90
CA GLN A 2 3.05 5.23 -10.24
C GLN A 2 3.25 5.38 -8.73
N THR A 3 2.25 5.95 -8.05
CA THR A 3 2.20 6.02 -6.58
C THR A 3 1.36 4.87 -6.08
N ILE A 4 1.97 3.92 -5.39
CA ILE A 4 1.23 2.88 -4.67
C ILE A 4 0.96 3.44 -3.27
N THR A 5 -0.32 3.55 -2.92
CA THR A 5 -0.76 3.90 -1.57
C THR A 5 -0.82 2.64 -0.72
N VAL A 6 0.08 2.51 0.26
CA VAL A 6 -0.03 1.43 1.26
C VAL A 6 -0.75 1.98 2.48
N PRO A 7 -1.90 1.39 2.88
CA PRO A 7 -2.61 1.82 4.08
C PRO A 7 -1.73 1.58 5.32
N PHE A 8 -1.42 2.64 6.04
CA PHE A 8 -0.55 2.67 7.21
C PHE A 8 -1.32 3.22 8.42
N HIS A 9 -2.15 2.38 9.04
CA HIS A 9 -2.94 2.67 10.25
C HIS A 9 -3.55 4.08 10.30
N GLY A 10 -4.23 4.46 9.21
CA GLY A 10 -4.90 5.76 9.04
C GLY A 10 -4.19 6.71 8.07
N ASN A 11 -2.96 6.39 7.66
CA ASN A 11 -2.18 7.20 6.71
C ASN A 11 -1.93 6.47 5.39
N ALA A 12 -1.76 7.22 4.31
CA ALA A 12 -1.36 6.71 3.00
C ALA A 12 0.16 6.79 2.86
N LEU A 13 0.85 5.65 2.72
CA LEU A 13 2.26 5.63 2.32
C LEU A 13 2.36 5.79 0.81
N TYR A 14 3.08 6.81 0.36
CA TYR A 14 3.40 6.97 -1.05
C TYR A 14 4.66 6.18 -1.39
N ILE A 15 4.59 5.30 -2.38
CA ILE A 15 5.77 4.63 -2.94
C ILE A 15 6.04 5.21 -4.32
N VAL A 16 7.30 5.52 -4.60
CA VAL A 16 7.76 5.91 -5.94
C VAL A 16 8.66 4.85 -6.54
N ASN A 17 8.49 4.55 -7.82
CA ASN A 17 9.45 3.72 -8.55
C ASN A 17 10.64 4.59 -8.99
N HIS A 18 11.85 4.17 -8.65
CA HIS A 18 13.10 4.78 -9.09
C HIS A 18 14.09 3.68 -9.47
N ASN A 19 14.54 3.70 -10.73
CA ASN A 19 15.45 2.69 -11.31
C ASN A 19 14.93 1.24 -11.18
N GLY A 20 13.62 1.04 -11.34
CA GLY A 20 13.01 -0.29 -11.26
C GLY A 20 12.78 -0.79 -9.82
N GLU A 21 13.06 0.04 -8.82
CA GLU A 21 12.90 -0.32 -7.42
C GLU A 21 11.92 0.62 -6.70
N PRO A 22 11.06 0.10 -5.80
CA PRO A 22 10.19 0.93 -4.98
C PRO A 22 10.94 1.64 -3.84
N TYR A 23 10.72 2.95 -3.74
CA TYR A 23 11.26 3.84 -2.72
C TYR A 23 10.13 4.54 -1.95
N ALA A 24 10.35 4.74 -0.66
CA ALA A 24 9.43 5.42 0.25
C ALA A 24 10.01 6.80 0.63
N PRO A 25 9.30 7.92 0.33
CA PRO A 25 9.68 9.25 0.81
C PRO A 25 9.57 9.29 2.33
N MET A 26 10.69 9.52 3.02
CA MET A 26 10.74 9.32 4.47
C MET A 26 10.11 10.45 5.28
N LYS A 27 10.16 11.69 4.77
CA LYS A 27 9.65 12.84 5.51
C LYS A 27 8.14 12.75 5.81
N PRO A 28 7.26 12.48 4.82
CA PRO A 28 5.84 12.27 5.09
C PRO A 28 5.55 11.13 6.06
N ILE A 29 6.36 10.06 6.05
CA ILE A 29 6.20 8.91 6.96
C ILE A 29 6.51 9.34 8.40
N VAL A 30 7.65 9.99 8.60
CA VAL A 30 8.10 10.45 9.91
C VAL A 30 7.13 11.48 10.49
N GLU A 31 6.70 12.46 9.68
CA GLU A 31 5.74 13.48 10.10
C GLU A 31 4.34 12.90 10.34
N GLY A 32 3.90 11.94 9.51
CA GLY A 32 2.63 11.23 9.70
C GLY A 32 2.61 10.31 10.92
N MET A 33 3.78 9.89 11.39
CA MET A 33 3.97 9.22 12.68
C MET A 33 4.15 10.21 13.85
N GLU A 34 4.01 11.51 13.60
CA GLU A 34 4.22 12.59 14.58
C GLU A 34 5.60 12.61 15.25
N MET A 35 6.62 12.21 14.50
CA MET A 35 8.01 12.20 14.95
C MET A 35 8.79 13.38 14.37
N ASP A 36 9.84 13.79 15.07
CA ASP A 36 10.73 14.84 14.57
C ASP A 36 11.53 14.38 13.35
N TRP A 37 11.38 15.10 12.24
CA TRP A 37 12.09 14.83 10.99
C TRP A 37 13.60 14.96 11.13
N ALA A 38 14.11 15.98 11.81
CA ALA A 38 15.55 16.24 11.88
C ALA A 38 16.30 15.08 12.56
N SER A 39 15.75 14.57 13.66
CA SER A 39 16.26 13.41 14.38
C SER A 39 16.28 12.15 13.52
N GLN A 40 15.22 11.89 12.76
CA GLN A 40 15.12 10.71 11.89
C GLN A 40 16.00 10.83 10.64
N PHE A 41 16.13 12.02 10.08
CA PHE A 41 17.02 12.30 8.97
C PHE A 41 18.48 11.94 9.30
N THR A 42 18.95 12.35 10.49
CA THR A 42 20.30 11.99 10.96
C THR A 42 20.46 10.48 11.09
N LYS A 43 19.48 9.77 11.67
CA LYS A 43 19.51 8.30 11.78
C LYS A 43 19.53 7.61 10.41
N LEU A 44 18.74 8.11 9.46
CA LEU A 44 18.71 7.60 8.10
C LEU A 44 20.07 7.78 7.42
N LYS A 45 20.67 8.97 7.53
CA LYS A 45 22.01 9.24 7.01
C LYS A 45 23.10 8.45 7.72
N GLN A 46 22.94 8.06 8.98
CA GLN A 46 23.93 7.25 9.69
C GLN A 46 23.85 5.77 9.30
N ARG A 47 22.65 5.16 9.33
CA ARG A 47 22.47 3.72 9.14
C ARG A 47 22.26 3.29 7.69
N PHE A 48 21.72 4.18 6.86
CA PHE A 48 21.27 3.86 5.50
C PHE A 48 21.91 4.71 4.40
N ASN A 49 23.04 5.37 4.67
CA ASN A 49 23.70 6.31 3.73
C ASN A 49 23.90 5.77 2.31
N THR A 50 24.23 4.48 2.16
CA THR A 50 24.48 3.83 0.87
C THR A 50 23.21 3.50 0.10
N THR A 51 22.06 3.52 0.77
CA THR A 51 20.79 3.06 0.20
C THR A 51 19.76 4.17 0.03
N ILE A 52 19.84 5.24 0.83
CA ILE A 52 18.96 6.40 0.67
C ILE A 52 19.28 7.15 -0.63
N ALA A 53 18.23 7.63 -1.30
CA ALA A 53 18.33 8.40 -2.52
C ALA A 53 17.59 9.73 -2.39
N GLU A 54 18.11 10.80 -2.99
CA GLU A 54 17.37 12.05 -3.16
C GLU A 54 16.65 12.02 -4.50
N ILE A 55 15.33 11.89 -4.45
CA ILE A 55 14.49 11.77 -5.65
C ILE A 55 13.70 13.06 -5.82
N THR A 56 13.76 13.65 -7.02
CA THR A 56 12.93 14.80 -7.38
C THR A 56 11.49 14.35 -7.58
N MET A 57 10.58 14.90 -6.79
CA MET A 57 9.16 14.56 -6.81
C MET A 57 8.31 15.82 -6.93
N VAL A 58 7.17 15.71 -7.60
CA VAL A 58 6.16 16.78 -7.66
C VAL A 58 5.30 16.68 -6.41
N ALA A 59 5.30 17.72 -5.58
CA ALA A 59 4.42 17.82 -4.44
C ALA A 59 3.00 18.22 -4.87
N GLU A 60 2.03 18.14 -3.96
CA GLU A 60 0.61 18.44 -4.24
C GLU A 60 0.38 19.88 -4.75
N ASP A 61 1.27 20.81 -4.41
CA ASP A 61 1.27 22.20 -4.88
C ASP A 61 1.84 22.38 -6.30
N GLY A 62 2.13 21.28 -7.01
CA GLY A 62 2.72 21.27 -8.34
C GLY A 62 4.21 21.60 -8.36
N ARG A 63 4.85 21.85 -7.20
CA ARG A 63 6.27 22.21 -7.13
C ARG A 63 7.13 20.96 -7.05
N THR A 64 8.27 21.00 -7.74
CA THR A 64 9.28 19.96 -7.63
C THR A 64 10.12 20.15 -6.37
N ARG A 65 10.26 19.08 -5.59
CA ARG A 65 11.11 19.06 -4.38
C ARG A 65 11.96 17.80 -4.40
N LYS A 66 13.22 17.92 -3.97
CA LYS A 66 14.05 16.75 -3.68
C LYS A 66 13.62 16.18 -2.33
N MET A 67 13.22 14.92 -2.33
CA MET A 67 12.85 14.20 -1.10
C MET A 67 13.86 13.10 -0.82
N LEU A 68 14.23 12.95 0.45
CA LEU A 68 15.02 11.81 0.89
C LEU A 68 14.11 10.57 0.92
N CYS A 69 14.48 9.58 0.12
CA CYS A 69 13.74 8.35 -0.04
C CYS A 69 14.58 7.16 0.44
N LEU A 70 13.92 6.18 1.05
CA LEU A 70 14.51 4.91 1.47
C LEU A 70 13.95 3.78 0.61
N PRO A 71 14.77 2.83 0.15
CA PRO A 71 14.28 1.60 -0.45
C PRO A 71 13.21 0.92 0.41
N LEU A 72 12.10 0.51 -0.20
CA LEU A 72 10.99 -0.11 0.54
C LEU A 72 11.45 -1.34 1.34
N ARG A 73 12.37 -2.14 0.77
CA ARG A 73 12.99 -3.30 1.43
C ARG A 73 13.79 -2.98 2.70
N LYS A 74 14.17 -1.71 2.91
CA LYS A 74 14.89 -1.24 4.11
C LYS A 74 13.96 -0.58 5.13
N LEU A 75 12.68 -0.38 4.81
CA LEU A 75 11.73 0.32 5.67
C LEU A 75 11.53 -0.40 7.01
N ALA A 76 11.35 -1.72 7.01
CA ALA A 76 11.26 -2.52 8.25
C ALA A 76 12.52 -2.35 9.13
N GLY A 77 13.70 -2.35 8.51
CA GLY A 77 14.96 -2.12 9.23
C GLY A 77 15.07 -0.72 9.85
N TRP A 78 14.44 0.30 9.25
CA TRP A 78 14.33 1.63 9.85
C TRP A 78 13.30 1.65 10.99
N LEU A 79 12.13 1.04 10.80
CA LEU A 79 11.09 0.95 11.84
C LEU A 79 11.63 0.31 13.13
N GLN A 80 12.44 -0.75 13.00
CA GLN A 80 13.08 -1.40 14.16
C GLN A 80 14.15 -0.54 14.85
N THR A 81 14.53 0.62 14.30
CA THR A 81 15.41 1.59 15.01
C THR A 81 14.65 2.54 15.94
N ILE A 82 13.32 2.56 15.83
CA ILE A 82 12.47 3.43 16.62
C ILE A 82 12.24 2.76 17.98
N ASN A 83 12.61 3.44 19.05
CA ASN A 83 12.33 2.97 20.40
C ASN A 83 10.92 3.46 20.81
N PRO A 84 9.95 2.58 21.09
CA PRO A 84 8.60 2.95 21.50
C PRO A 84 8.57 3.79 22.79
N ASN A 85 9.60 3.70 23.64
CA ASN A 85 9.73 4.51 24.85
C ASN A 85 10.23 5.93 24.60
N LYS A 86 10.73 6.22 23.39
CA LYS A 86 11.25 7.53 22.99
C LYS A 86 10.35 8.25 21.97
N VAL A 87 9.12 7.77 21.80
CA VAL A 87 8.08 8.41 20.99
C VAL A 87 6.95 8.91 21.91
N LYS A 88 6.08 9.79 21.41
CA LYS A 88 4.91 10.25 22.17
C LYS A 88 4.03 9.06 22.56
N HIS A 89 3.33 9.19 23.69
CA HIS A 89 2.44 8.13 24.18
C HIS A 89 1.37 7.74 23.14
N GLU A 90 0.80 8.72 22.45
CA GLU A 90 -0.27 8.55 21.45
C GLU A 90 0.11 7.71 20.22
N ILE A 91 1.41 7.59 19.91
CA ILE A 91 1.93 6.87 18.74
C ILE A 91 2.67 5.59 19.10
N ARG A 92 2.89 5.33 20.40
CA ARG A 92 3.66 4.17 20.89
C ARG A 92 3.07 2.86 20.38
N ASP A 93 1.77 2.67 20.57
CA ASP A 93 1.09 1.43 20.20
C ASP A 93 1.14 1.16 18.70
N LYS A 94 1.06 2.23 17.88
CA LYS A 94 1.22 2.11 16.42
C LYS A 94 2.63 1.66 16.04
N VAL A 95 3.67 2.20 16.69
CA VAL A 95 5.06 1.79 16.44
C VAL A 95 5.25 0.31 16.79
N VAL A 96 4.75 -0.12 17.96
CA VAL A 96 4.84 -1.52 18.40
C VAL A 96 4.11 -2.44 17.43
N GLN A 97 2.88 -2.09 17.05
CA GLN A 97 2.10 -2.85 16.08
C GLN A 97 2.84 -3.06 14.75
N TYR A 98 3.56 -2.06 14.26
CA TYR A 98 4.37 -2.19 13.04
C TYR A 98 5.58 -3.09 13.20
N GLN A 99 6.24 -3.02 14.35
CA GLN A 99 7.40 -3.86 14.66
C GLN A 99 6.95 -5.32 14.74
N GLU A 100 5.86 -5.59 15.47
CA GLU A 100 5.24 -6.91 15.56
C GLU A 100 4.80 -7.44 14.20
N GLU A 101 4.16 -6.62 13.35
CA GLU A 101 3.79 -7.05 11.99
C GLU A 101 5.01 -7.45 11.16
N CYS A 102 6.14 -6.73 11.28
CA CYS A 102 7.38 -7.12 10.58
C CYS A 102 7.93 -8.45 11.10
N ASP A 103 7.86 -8.67 12.41
CA ASP A 103 8.34 -9.88 13.06
C ASP A 103 7.48 -11.09 12.68
N ASP A 104 6.15 -10.93 12.68
CA ASP A 104 5.18 -11.94 12.24
C ASP A 104 5.37 -12.29 10.77
N VAL A 105 5.55 -11.30 9.88
CA VAL A 105 5.82 -11.52 8.46
C VAL A 105 7.09 -12.36 8.27
N LEU A 106 8.17 -12.06 9.00
CA LEU A 106 9.40 -12.85 8.93
C LEU A 106 9.22 -14.25 9.49
N TYR A 107 8.50 -14.39 10.61
CA TYR A 107 8.19 -15.67 11.23
C TYR A 107 7.36 -16.56 10.31
N GLU A 108 6.28 -16.04 9.72
CA GLU A 108 5.44 -16.77 8.78
C GLU A 108 6.22 -17.18 7.53
N TYR A 109 7.08 -16.30 7.01
CA TYR A 109 7.92 -16.63 5.86
C TYR A 109 8.78 -17.86 6.14
N TRP A 110 9.43 -17.92 7.31
CA TRP A 110 10.31 -19.03 7.66
C TRP A 110 9.57 -20.30 8.10
N THR A 111 8.40 -20.19 8.73
CA THR A 111 7.68 -21.35 9.27
C THR A 111 6.67 -21.95 8.30
N LYS A 112 6.02 -21.13 7.48
CA LYS A 112 4.97 -21.54 6.53
C LYS A 112 5.45 -21.53 5.08
N GLY A 113 6.58 -20.89 4.78
CA GLY A 113 7.13 -20.74 3.43
C GLY A 113 6.40 -19.70 2.56
N GLN A 114 5.33 -19.09 3.08
CA GLN A 114 4.53 -18.08 2.38
C GLN A 114 3.96 -17.09 3.40
N VAL A 115 3.91 -15.81 3.00
CA VAL A 115 3.26 -14.74 3.76
C VAL A 115 2.14 -14.15 2.92
N VAL A 116 0.97 -13.93 3.53
CA VAL A 116 -0.20 -13.34 2.87
C VAL A 116 -0.52 -12.02 3.55
N ASN A 117 -0.57 -10.92 2.77
CA ASN A 117 -1.03 -9.64 3.29
C ASN A 117 -2.57 -9.62 3.30
N PRO A 118 -3.24 -9.67 4.47
CA PRO A 118 -4.70 -9.74 4.53
C PRO A 118 -5.39 -8.45 4.07
N ARG A 119 -4.66 -7.33 4.01
CA ARG A 119 -5.16 -6.02 3.55
C ARG A 119 -5.15 -5.91 2.03
N LYS A 120 -4.37 -6.75 1.35
CA LYS A 120 -4.39 -6.85 -0.11
C LYS A 120 -5.42 -7.90 -0.49
N ARG A 121 -6.53 -7.49 -1.10
CA ARG A 121 -7.50 -8.47 -1.62
C ARG A 121 -6.79 -9.32 -2.68
N SER A 122 -6.93 -10.64 -2.55
CA SER A 122 -6.54 -11.53 -3.64
C SER A 122 -7.39 -11.20 -4.87
N ILE A 123 -6.81 -11.27 -6.07
CA ILE A 123 -7.55 -11.12 -7.35
C ILE A 123 -8.79 -12.03 -7.35
N MET A 124 -8.68 -13.23 -6.75
CA MET A 124 -9.80 -14.17 -6.62
C MET A 124 -10.91 -13.64 -5.68
N GLN A 125 -10.54 -12.98 -4.58
CA GLN A 125 -11.51 -12.33 -3.68
C GLN A 125 -12.15 -11.11 -4.33
N GLU A 126 -11.38 -10.31 -5.08
CA GLU A 126 -11.91 -9.19 -5.87
C GLU A 126 -12.88 -9.67 -6.95
N LEU A 127 -12.54 -10.76 -7.65
CA LEU A 127 -13.38 -11.38 -8.65
C LEU A 127 -14.68 -11.92 -8.05
N ASN A 128 -14.59 -12.66 -6.94
CA ASN A 128 -15.77 -13.17 -6.24
C ASN A 128 -16.70 -12.03 -5.78
N THR A 129 -16.14 -10.94 -5.27
CA THR A 129 -16.91 -9.75 -4.86
C THR A 129 -17.57 -9.08 -6.06
N ALA A 130 -16.81 -8.83 -7.13
CA ALA A 130 -17.34 -8.20 -8.35
C ALA A 130 -18.45 -9.03 -9.02
N CYS A 131 -18.32 -10.36 -8.98
CA CYS A 131 -19.33 -11.30 -9.45
C CYS A 131 -20.59 -11.29 -8.56
N ALA A 132 -20.44 -11.16 -7.24
CA ALA A 132 -21.56 -11.05 -6.31
C ALA A 132 -22.33 -9.73 -6.48
N GLU A 133 -21.62 -8.60 -6.55
CA GLU A 133 -22.20 -7.27 -6.83
C GLU A 133 -22.99 -7.28 -8.14
N LEU A 134 -22.41 -7.82 -9.22
CA LEU A 134 -23.10 -7.92 -10.51
C LEU A 134 -24.39 -8.76 -10.43
N LYS A 135 -24.41 -9.83 -9.63
CA LYS A 135 -25.62 -10.65 -9.45
C LYS A 135 -26.71 -9.88 -8.69
N THR A 136 -26.33 -9.15 -7.65
CA THR A 136 -27.24 -8.31 -6.86
C THR A 136 -27.84 -7.20 -7.71
N ASP A 137 -27.00 -6.46 -8.44
CA ASP A 137 -27.45 -5.35 -9.29
C ASP A 137 -28.34 -5.84 -10.44
N LYS A 138 -28.07 -7.04 -10.98
CA LYS A 138 -28.95 -7.68 -11.97
C LYS A 138 -30.33 -7.96 -11.39
N ALA A 139 -30.39 -8.44 -10.14
CA ALA A 139 -31.65 -8.73 -9.46
C ALA A 139 -32.43 -7.44 -9.19
N ILE A 140 -31.75 -6.37 -8.75
CA ILE A 140 -32.36 -5.05 -8.53
C ILE A 140 -32.90 -4.47 -9.85
N ALA A 141 -32.10 -4.50 -10.91
CA ALA A 141 -32.54 -4.02 -12.23
C ALA A 141 -33.72 -4.80 -12.80
N SER A 142 -33.85 -6.09 -12.45
CA SER A 142 -35.01 -6.91 -12.82
C SER A 142 -36.29 -6.54 -12.08
N LEU A 143 -36.20 -5.83 -10.94
CA LEU A 143 -37.35 -5.43 -10.12
C LEU A 143 -37.92 -4.07 -10.52
N PHE A 144 -37.15 -3.21 -11.21
CA PHE A 144 -37.57 -1.85 -11.57
C PHE A 144 -37.39 -1.56 -13.06
N GLY A 145 -38.45 -1.09 -13.75
CA GLY A 145 -38.42 -0.78 -15.18
C GLY A 145 -37.45 0.34 -15.58
N THR A 146 -37.22 1.33 -14.70
CA THR A 146 -36.19 2.38 -14.86
C THR A 146 -34.78 1.85 -14.60
N GLY A 147 -34.63 0.75 -13.85
CA GLY A 147 -33.34 0.12 -13.59
C GLY A 147 -32.72 -0.54 -14.82
N LEU A 148 -33.52 -0.87 -15.85
CA LEU A 148 -33.04 -1.58 -17.04
C LEU A 148 -32.13 -0.72 -17.94
N SER A 149 -32.35 0.60 -18.01
CA SER A 149 -31.51 1.53 -18.77
C SER A 149 -30.18 1.80 -18.05
N GLU A 150 -30.22 2.06 -16.75
CA GLU A 150 -29.04 2.22 -15.90
C GLU A 150 -28.19 0.94 -15.83
N TRP A 151 -28.87 -0.22 -15.80
CA TRP A 151 -28.25 -1.54 -15.83
C TRP A 151 -27.33 -1.76 -17.02
N LYS A 152 -27.60 -1.18 -18.20
CA LYS A 152 -26.72 -1.34 -19.37
C LYS A 152 -25.32 -0.77 -19.09
N ASN A 153 -25.25 0.38 -18.43
CA ASN A 153 -23.99 1.05 -18.08
C ASN A 153 -23.28 0.31 -16.93
N ILE A 154 -24.03 -0.05 -15.88
CA ILE A 154 -23.53 -0.80 -14.72
C ILE A 154 -22.98 -2.17 -15.15
N LYS A 155 -23.76 -2.93 -15.94
CA LYS A 155 -23.34 -4.23 -16.47
C LYS A 155 -22.08 -4.12 -17.32
N ALA A 156 -21.95 -3.10 -18.17
CA ALA A 156 -20.75 -2.89 -18.98
C ALA A 156 -19.51 -2.66 -18.11
N ALA A 157 -19.63 -1.84 -17.05
CA ALA A 157 -18.56 -1.58 -16.09
C ALA A 157 -18.15 -2.85 -15.32
N HIS A 158 -19.12 -3.59 -14.77
CA HIS A 158 -18.84 -4.87 -14.09
C HIS A 158 -18.23 -5.91 -15.03
N THR A 159 -18.73 -6.03 -16.26
CA THR A 159 -18.20 -6.99 -17.24
C THR A 159 -16.75 -6.66 -17.58
N LYS A 160 -16.42 -5.37 -17.75
CA LYS A 160 -15.04 -4.93 -17.98
C LYS A 160 -14.13 -5.25 -16.79
N LYS A 161 -14.58 -4.98 -15.56
CA LYS A 161 -13.84 -5.30 -14.32
C LYS A 161 -13.59 -6.80 -14.18
N VAL A 162 -14.62 -7.62 -14.39
CA VAL A 162 -14.52 -9.09 -14.32
C VAL A 162 -13.57 -9.65 -15.37
N LYS A 163 -13.65 -9.17 -16.62
CA LYS A 163 -12.72 -9.59 -17.69
C LYS A 163 -11.27 -9.25 -17.37
N GLY A 164 -10.99 -8.04 -16.91
CA GLY A 164 -9.63 -7.63 -16.52
C GLY A 164 -9.06 -8.51 -15.40
N LEU A 165 -9.86 -8.80 -14.36
CA LEU A 165 -9.43 -9.69 -13.27
C LEU A 165 -9.16 -11.13 -13.73
N ILE A 166 -9.93 -11.64 -14.71
CA ILE A 166 -9.69 -12.97 -15.31
C ILE A 166 -8.38 -12.97 -16.11
N GLU A 167 -8.13 -11.94 -16.91
CA GLU A 167 -6.88 -11.81 -17.68
C GLU A 167 -5.66 -11.73 -16.75
N GLU A 168 -5.74 -10.93 -15.69
CA GLU A 168 -4.69 -10.85 -14.67
C GLU A 168 -4.47 -12.20 -13.96
N ALA A 169 -5.54 -12.94 -13.64
CA ALA A 169 -5.43 -14.26 -13.04
C ALA A 169 -4.82 -15.30 -14.00
N GLN A 170 -5.14 -15.23 -15.29
CA GLN A 170 -4.59 -16.13 -16.31
C GLN A 170 -3.07 -15.90 -16.51
N LEU A 171 -2.62 -14.64 -16.49
CA LEU A 171 -1.20 -14.30 -16.56
C LEU A 171 -0.38 -14.89 -15.40
N LEU A 172 -1.00 -15.07 -14.23
CA LEU A 172 -0.36 -15.70 -13.06
C LEU A 172 -0.27 -17.23 -13.17
N LEU A 173 -1.08 -17.86 -14.03
CA LEU A 173 -1.13 -19.32 -14.20
C LEU A 173 -0.26 -19.82 -15.36
N THR A 174 0.28 -18.93 -16.18
CA THR A 174 1.12 -19.24 -17.36
C THR A 174 2.63 -19.12 -17.10
N PHE A 175 3.06 -19.04 -15.84
CA PHE A 175 4.47 -19.12 -15.42
C PHE A 175 4.89 -20.56 -15.10
#